data_AF-A0A815N998-F1
#
_entry.id   AF-A0A815N998-F1
#
_cell.length_a   1.000
_cell.length_b   1.000
_cell.length_c   1.000
_cell.angle_alpha   90.00
_cell.angle_beta   90.00
_cell.angle_gamma   90.00
#
_symmetry.space_group_name_H-M   'P 1'
#
loop_
_entity.id
_entity.type
_entity.pdbx_description
1 polymer ?
#
loop_
_entity_poly.entity_id
_entity_poly.type
_entity_poly.pdbx_seq_one_letter_code
_entity_poly.pdbx_strand_id
1 'polypeptide(L)'
;MPATTVFIESWFLPVEILKTICTFLTIVCCTIYLCIILLDKTCHTLPMILTANTYASTLAFACSMLSTSIATIEHDLKLIYYQDPQCVGRCFASHASAFWLNYSFSIEAMYRYVIVMYPTRLYFQTIKFHTIIICLSWLCGTLYPVVFLFLGSIVYNVDNQICQVPLGLSFPMIYAALGVYLIPLTMTVFIYFRLVCYVKQMSKRVTPIYIISRAQRELRMVQHTILTSILLISLGAPYTIFIVMSFFHSAPQYHFRLAYISIDISLLLMMIVLFCFNEPLKTVVKKKLHPRANMVMAVIA
;
A
#
# COMPACT_ATOMS: atom_id res chain seq x y z
N MET A 1 -28.86 12.83 -24.16
CA MET A 1 -29.07 13.64 -22.95
C MET A 1 -28.30 14.94 -23.13
N PRO A 2 -28.87 16.12 -22.84
CA PRO A 2 -28.16 17.39 -23.01
C PRO A 2 -26.95 17.43 -22.07
N ALA A 3 -25.80 17.86 -22.59
CA ALA A 3 -24.58 18.01 -21.82
C ALA A 3 -24.75 19.16 -20.82
N THR A 4 -24.89 18.82 -19.54
CA THR A 4 -24.81 19.81 -18.45
C THR A 4 -23.34 20.17 -18.25
N THR A 5 -23.00 21.44 -18.45
CA THR A 5 -21.66 21.97 -18.17
C THR A 5 -21.38 21.89 -16.67
N VAL A 6 -20.33 21.16 -16.30
CA VAL A 6 -19.88 21.01 -14.91
C VAL A 6 -19.01 22.22 -14.54
N PHE A 7 -19.24 22.80 -13.36
CA PHE A 7 -18.39 23.86 -12.83
C PHE A 7 -17.08 23.24 -12.30
N ILE A 8 -15.93 23.68 -12.84
CA ILE A 8 -14.61 23.21 -12.43
C ILE A 8 -13.90 24.30 -11.65
N GLU A 9 -13.48 23.98 -10.42
CA GLU A 9 -12.66 24.90 -9.63
C GLU A 9 -11.22 24.89 -10.14
N SER A 10 -10.56 26.06 -10.08
CA SER A 10 -9.21 26.27 -10.65
C SER A 10 -8.13 25.35 -10.07
N TRP A 11 -8.33 24.79 -8.88
CA TRP A 11 -7.37 23.90 -8.22
C TRP A 11 -7.55 22.41 -8.55
N PHE A 12 -8.64 22.00 -9.22
CA PHE A 12 -8.89 20.59 -9.53
C PHE A 12 -7.81 20.03 -10.46
N LEU A 13 -7.53 20.74 -11.55
CA LEU A 13 -6.55 20.29 -12.54
C LEU A 13 -5.11 20.24 -11.97
N PRO A 14 -4.61 21.27 -11.24
CA PRO A 14 -3.32 21.17 -10.55
C PRO A 14 -3.20 19.98 -9.59
N VAL A 15 -4.27 19.69 -8.82
CA VAL A 15 -4.29 18.57 -7.87
C VAL A 15 -4.21 17.22 -8.59
N GLU A 16 -4.98 17.02 -9.67
CA GLU A 16 -4.93 15.78 -10.44
C GLU A 16 -3.61 15.61 -11.20
N ILE A 17 -2.99 16.70 -11.68
CA ILE A 17 -1.64 16.67 -12.28
C ILE A 17 -0.61 16.24 -11.23
N LEU A 18 -0.61 16.85 -10.05
CA LEU A 18 0.33 16.49 -8.97
C LEU A 18 0.15 15.03 -8.55
N LYS A 19 -1.10 14.59 -8.39
CA LYS A 19 -1.46 13.19 -8.13
C LYS A 19 -0.92 12.24 -9.20
N THR A 20 -1.06 12.59 -10.47
CA THR A 20 -0.55 11.82 -11.61
C THR A 20 0.97 11.70 -11.58
N ILE A 21 1.68 12.78 -11.23
CA ILE A 21 3.14 12.77 -11.07
C ILE A 21 3.56 11.84 -9.92
N CYS A 22 2.91 11.95 -8.75
CA CYS A 22 3.23 11.10 -7.60
C CYS A 22 2.99 9.61 -7.88
N THR A 23 1.86 9.26 -8.51
CA THR A 23 1.54 7.88 -8.90
C THR A 23 2.52 7.35 -9.93
N PHE A 24 2.89 8.14 -10.94
CA PHE A 24 3.88 7.76 -11.94
C PHE A 24 5.26 7.48 -11.33
N LEU A 25 5.75 8.37 -10.46
CA LEU A 25 7.02 8.16 -9.74
C LEU A 25 6.97 6.89 -8.89
N THR A 26 5.85 6.62 -8.24
CA THR A 26 5.65 5.40 -7.45
C THR A 26 5.75 4.15 -8.33
N ILE A 27 5.13 4.15 -9.51
CA ILE A 27 5.22 3.05 -10.50
C ILE A 27 6.68 2.83 -10.91
N VAL A 28 7.41 3.90 -11.25
CA VAL A 28 8.83 3.83 -11.63
C VAL A 28 9.67 3.25 -10.48
N CYS A 29 9.49 3.71 -9.25
CA CYS A 29 10.20 3.16 -8.09
C CYS A 29 9.89 1.67 -7.87
N CYS A 30 8.61 1.29 -7.88
CA CYS A 30 8.20 -0.11 -7.65
C CYS A 30 8.74 -1.05 -8.72
N THR A 31 8.67 -0.65 -9.99
CA THR A 31 9.19 -1.45 -11.11
C THR A 31 10.70 -1.63 -11.01
N ILE A 32 11.46 -0.57 -10.71
CA ILE A 32 12.91 -0.67 -10.49
C ILE A 32 13.21 -1.63 -9.34
N TYR A 33 12.53 -1.51 -8.20
CA TYR A 33 12.78 -2.35 -7.03
C TYR A 33 12.42 -3.82 -7.28
N LEU A 34 11.29 -4.09 -7.93
CA LEU A 34 10.92 -5.45 -8.34
C LEU A 34 11.95 -6.05 -9.30
N CYS A 35 12.39 -5.29 -10.31
CA CYS A 35 13.45 -5.73 -11.22
C CYS A 35 14.74 -6.08 -10.48
N ILE A 36 15.14 -5.29 -9.48
CA ILE A 36 16.33 -5.60 -8.67
C ILE A 36 16.14 -6.92 -7.91
N ILE A 37 14.99 -7.11 -7.25
CA ILE A 37 14.72 -8.31 -6.46
C ILE A 37 14.67 -9.57 -7.35
N LEU A 38 14.08 -9.48 -8.54
CA LEU A 38 13.97 -10.61 -9.47
C LEU A 38 15.32 -10.99 -10.10
N LEU A 39 16.20 -10.01 -10.34
CA LEU A 39 17.48 -10.25 -11.02
C LEU A 39 18.60 -10.65 -10.06
N ASP A 40 18.55 -10.22 -8.79
CA ASP A 40 19.61 -10.49 -7.82
C ASP A 40 19.27 -11.69 -6.91
N LYS A 41 19.99 -12.80 -7.08
CA LYS A 41 19.82 -14.01 -6.28
C LYS A 41 20.04 -13.78 -4.77
N THR A 42 20.82 -12.77 -4.38
CA THR A 42 21.02 -12.43 -2.96
C THR A 42 19.74 -11.90 -2.30
N CYS A 43 18.79 -11.43 -3.10
CA CYS A 43 17.48 -11.00 -2.66
C CYS A 43 16.45 -12.14 -2.55
N HIS A 44 16.79 -13.40 -2.86
CA HIS A 44 15.84 -14.52 -2.79
C HIS A 44 15.67 -15.07 -1.36
N THR A 45 15.51 -14.18 -0.39
CA THR A 45 15.21 -14.51 1.00
C THR A 45 13.73 -14.30 1.29
N LEU A 46 13.19 -14.99 2.29
CA LEU A 46 11.78 -14.86 2.65
C LEU A 46 11.36 -13.41 2.98
N PRO A 47 12.10 -12.61 3.78
CA PRO A 47 11.76 -11.21 4.00
C PRO A 47 11.64 -10.42 2.70
N MET A 48 12.55 -10.66 1.75
CA MET A 48 12.56 -9.96 0.46
C MET A 48 11.42 -10.39 -0.46
N ILE A 49 10.98 -11.65 -0.41
CA ILE A 49 9.77 -12.10 -1.13
C ILE A 49 8.54 -11.38 -0.58
N LEU A 50 8.43 -11.19 0.73
CA LEU A 50 7.35 -10.43 1.34
C LEU A 50 7.42 -8.95 0.94
N THR A 51 8.61 -8.34 0.95
CA THR A 51 8.79 -6.97 0.45
C THR A 51 8.45 -6.86 -1.04
N ALA A 52 8.79 -7.87 -1.86
CA ALA A 52 8.42 -7.91 -3.26
C ALA A 52 6.90 -7.98 -3.44
N ASN A 53 6.19 -8.75 -2.60
CA ASN A 53 4.72 -8.75 -2.58
C ASN A 53 4.15 -7.35 -2.26
N THR A 54 4.74 -6.63 -1.30
CA THR A 54 4.36 -5.26 -0.99
C THR A 54 4.60 -4.33 -2.18
N TYR A 55 5.74 -4.41 -2.87
CA TYR A 55 6.01 -3.63 -4.09
C TYR A 55 5.08 -3.99 -5.25
N ALA A 56 4.76 -5.27 -5.44
CA ALA A 56 3.83 -5.73 -6.47
C ALA A 56 2.40 -5.25 -6.20
N SER A 57 1.96 -5.32 -4.94
CA SER A 57 0.65 -4.81 -4.52
C SER A 57 0.57 -3.28 -4.65
N THR A 58 1.65 -2.58 -4.29
CA THR A 58 1.78 -1.12 -4.50
C THR A 58 1.71 -0.76 -5.98
N LEU A 59 2.42 -1.50 -6.84
CA LEU A 59 2.42 -1.29 -8.28
C LEU A 59 1.01 -1.45 -8.86
N ALA A 60 0.30 -2.52 -8.48
CA ALA A 60 -1.08 -2.74 -8.91
C ALA A 60 -2.02 -1.61 -8.47
N PHE A 61 -1.86 -1.12 -7.23
CA PHE A 61 -2.64 -0.01 -6.72
C PHE A 61 -2.31 1.30 -7.44
N ALA A 62 -1.03 1.61 -7.62
CA ALA A 62 -0.60 2.82 -8.33
C ALA A 62 -1.06 2.82 -9.80
N CYS A 63 -1.06 1.67 -10.49
CA CYS A 63 -1.62 1.55 -11.84
C CYS A 63 -3.13 1.80 -11.87
N SER A 64 -3.87 1.29 -10.88
CA SER A 64 -5.33 1.51 -10.76
C SER A 64 -5.65 2.98 -10.49
N MET A 65 -4.87 3.61 -9.61
CA MET A 65 -4.97 5.04 -9.30
C MET A 65 -4.59 5.91 -10.51
N LEU A 66 -3.52 5.56 -11.24
CA LEU A 66 -3.14 6.27 -12.46
C LEU A 66 -4.24 6.20 -13.53
N SER A 67 -4.84 5.02 -13.74
CA SER A 67 -5.98 4.87 -14.66
C SER A 67 -7.15 5.77 -14.26
N THR A 68 -7.44 5.87 -12.97
CA THR A 68 -8.49 6.74 -12.43
C THR A 68 -8.14 8.21 -12.66
N SER A 69 -6.91 8.65 -12.34
CA SER A 69 -6.47 10.04 -12.51
C SER A 69 -6.48 10.48 -13.98
N ILE A 70 -6.04 9.62 -14.91
CA ILE A 70 -6.07 9.93 -16.35
C ILE A 70 -7.52 10.14 -16.80
N ALA A 71 -8.43 9.27 -16.36
CA ALA A 71 -9.85 9.40 -16.68
C ALA A 71 -10.45 10.70 -16.12
N THR A 72 -10.16 11.03 -14.86
CA THR A 72 -10.62 12.27 -14.22
C THR A 72 -10.10 13.50 -14.98
N ILE A 73 -8.81 13.54 -15.34
CA ILE A 73 -8.25 14.65 -16.14
C ILE A 73 -8.94 14.76 -17.51
N GLU A 74 -9.16 13.62 -18.19
CA GLU A 74 -9.83 13.61 -19.50
C GLU A 74 -11.27 14.14 -19.40
N HIS A 75 -12.00 13.76 -18.35
CA HIS A 75 -13.36 14.25 -18.10
C HIS A 75 -13.38 15.73 -17.71
N ASP A 76 -12.44 16.19 -16.88
CA ASP A 76 -12.34 17.58 -16.46
C ASP A 76 -12.03 18.48 -17.68
N LEU A 77 -11.12 18.05 -18.56
CA LEU A 77 -10.78 18.79 -19.78
C LEU A 77 -11.93 18.84 -20.80
N LYS A 78 -12.73 17.76 -20.89
CA LYS A 78 -13.83 17.69 -21.86
C LYS A 78 -15.08 18.44 -21.41
N LEU A 79 -15.21 18.83 -20.13
CA LEU A 79 -16.39 19.52 -19.57
C LEU A 79 -17.73 18.81 -19.87
N ILE A 80 -17.70 17.51 -20.17
CA ILE A 80 -18.87 16.73 -20.63
C ILE A 80 -19.18 15.64 -19.62
N TYR A 81 -20.46 15.51 -19.27
CA TYR A 81 -21.00 14.32 -18.61
C TYR A 81 -20.88 13.12 -19.56
N TYR A 82 -19.96 12.21 -19.27
CA TYR A 82 -19.80 10.97 -20.02
C TYR A 82 -19.80 9.79 -19.05
N GLN A 83 -20.79 8.92 -19.21
CA GLN A 83 -20.87 7.68 -18.45
C GLN A 83 -19.74 6.76 -18.96
N ASP A 84 -18.66 6.73 -18.21
CA ASP A 84 -17.45 5.99 -18.54
C ASP A 84 -17.73 4.47 -18.59
N PRO A 85 -17.54 3.80 -19.75
CA PRO A 85 -17.78 2.36 -19.86
C PRO A 85 -16.80 1.53 -19.03
N GLN A 86 -15.64 2.09 -18.66
CA GLN A 86 -14.63 1.43 -17.83
C GLN A 86 -14.79 1.74 -16.34
N CYS A 87 -15.85 2.48 -15.97
CA CYS A 87 -16.09 3.00 -14.63
C CYS A 87 -16.08 1.90 -13.56
N VAL A 88 -16.86 0.86 -13.82
CA VAL A 88 -16.98 -0.30 -12.95
C VAL A 88 -15.64 -1.02 -12.80
N GLY A 89 -14.91 -1.19 -13.90
CA GLY A 89 -13.60 -1.83 -13.92
C GLY A 89 -12.54 -1.07 -13.12
N ARG A 90 -12.51 0.27 -13.23
CA ARG A 90 -11.59 1.13 -12.47
C ARG A 90 -11.89 1.07 -10.97
N CYS A 91 -13.16 1.19 -10.59
CA CYS A 91 -13.56 1.09 -9.18
C CYS A 91 -13.22 -0.29 -8.58
N PHE A 92 -13.51 -1.36 -9.34
CA PHE A 92 -13.16 -2.74 -8.98
C PHE A 92 -11.65 -2.91 -8.78
N ALA A 93 -10.84 -2.47 -9.76
CA ALA A 93 -9.40 -2.57 -9.72
C ALA A 93 -8.81 -1.80 -8.52
N SER A 94 -9.30 -0.59 -8.26
CA SER A 94 -8.88 0.22 -7.10
C SER A 94 -9.19 -0.46 -5.77
N HIS A 95 -10.36 -1.09 -5.61
CA HIS A 95 -10.70 -1.79 -4.36
C HIS A 95 -9.91 -3.10 -4.20
N ALA A 96 -9.76 -3.89 -5.27
CA ALA A 96 -8.95 -5.11 -5.24
C ALA A 96 -7.49 -4.81 -4.89
N SER A 97 -6.89 -3.82 -5.57
CA SER A 97 -5.51 -3.45 -5.35
C SER A 97 -5.26 -2.75 -4.02
N ALA A 98 -6.20 -1.96 -3.52
CA ALA A 98 -6.14 -1.42 -2.15
C ALA A 98 -6.18 -2.54 -1.11
N PHE A 99 -6.99 -3.58 -1.32
CA PHE A 99 -7.00 -4.76 -0.47
C PHE A 99 -5.63 -5.46 -0.48
N TRP A 100 -5.08 -5.76 -1.66
CA TRP A 100 -3.75 -6.39 -1.78
C TRP A 100 -2.67 -5.59 -1.06
N LEU A 101 -2.67 -4.27 -1.25
CA LEU A 101 -1.72 -3.37 -0.60
C LEU A 101 -1.82 -3.44 0.93
N ASN A 102 -3.00 -3.25 1.51
CA ASN A 102 -3.16 -3.23 2.97
C ASN A 102 -2.86 -4.59 3.60
N TYR A 103 -3.29 -5.69 2.97
CA TYR A 103 -2.99 -7.03 3.48
C TYR A 103 -1.53 -7.45 3.28
N SER A 104 -0.79 -6.87 2.33
CA SER A 104 0.65 -7.14 2.19
C SER A 104 1.43 -6.76 3.45
N PHE A 105 1.12 -5.62 4.08
CA PHE A 105 1.72 -5.19 5.35
C PHE A 105 1.35 -6.11 6.51
N SER A 106 0.10 -6.58 6.51
CA SER A 106 -0.39 -7.54 7.49
C SER A 106 0.37 -8.87 7.44
N ILE A 107 0.61 -9.40 6.23
CA ILE A 107 1.37 -10.64 6.03
C ILE A 107 2.82 -10.46 6.47
N GLU A 108 3.43 -9.30 6.16
CA GLU A 108 4.78 -8.96 6.61
C GLU A 108 4.87 -8.87 8.16
N ALA A 109 3.87 -8.26 8.80
CA ALA A 109 3.79 -8.19 10.26
C ALA A 109 3.63 -9.58 10.90
N MET A 110 2.77 -10.43 10.33
CA MET A 110 2.59 -11.82 10.79
C MET A 110 3.88 -12.63 10.70
N TYR A 111 4.61 -12.52 9.59
CA TYR A 111 5.91 -13.18 9.43
C TYR A 111 6.89 -12.81 10.54
N ARG A 112 7.05 -11.51 10.80
CA ARG A 112 7.94 -11.00 11.85
C ARG A 112 7.51 -11.48 13.23
N TYR A 113 6.20 -11.50 13.48
CA TYR A 113 5.65 -12.04 14.72
C TYR A 113 5.99 -13.51 14.93
N VAL A 114 5.81 -14.34 13.90
CA VAL A 114 6.14 -15.77 13.96
C VAL A 114 7.63 -15.98 14.23
N ILE A 115 8.52 -15.25 13.57
CA ILE A 115 9.96 -15.37 13.78
C ILE A 115 10.38 -15.01 15.22
N VAL A 116 9.81 -13.94 15.77
CA VAL A 116 10.21 -13.43 17.10
C VAL A 116 9.59 -14.25 18.23
N MET A 117 8.31 -14.61 18.11
CA MET A 117 7.58 -15.30 19.18
C MET A 117 7.71 -16.82 19.12
N TYR A 118 7.82 -17.39 17.91
CA TYR A 118 7.80 -18.83 17.69
C TYR A 118 8.99 -19.28 16.84
N PRO A 119 10.24 -19.05 17.28
CA PRO A 119 11.43 -19.37 16.51
C PRO A 119 11.56 -20.87 16.19
N THR A 120 10.98 -21.75 17.01
CA THR A 120 11.02 -23.21 16.83
C THR A 120 10.00 -23.74 15.81
N ARG A 121 9.03 -22.93 15.39
CA ARG A 121 7.99 -23.35 14.45
C ARG A 121 8.42 -23.12 12.99
N LEU A 122 9.40 -23.90 12.55
CA LEU A 122 10.04 -23.74 11.23
C LEU A 122 9.08 -23.83 10.04
N TYR A 123 7.99 -24.60 10.15
CA TYR A 123 6.99 -24.74 9.08
C TYR A 123 6.42 -23.38 8.63
N PHE A 124 6.03 -22.53 9.58
CA PHE A 124 5.46 -21.21 9.32
C PHE A 124 6.50 -20.19 8.82
N GLN A 125 7.79 -20.54 8.85
CA GLN A 125 8.89 -19.69 8.35
C GLN A 125 9.38 -20.14 6.97
N THR A 126 8.67 -21.08 6.32
CA THR A 126 9.04 -21.56 4.98
C THR A 126 8.54 -20.63 3.89
N ILE A 127 9.32 -20.50 2.81
CA ILE A 127 8.91 -19.73 1.62
C ILE A 127 7.60 -20.26 1.05
N LYS A 128 7.45 -21.59 0.97
CA LYS A 128 6.24 -22.25 0.45
C LYS A 128 4.98 -21.79 1.18
N PHE A 129 5.02 -21.75 2.52
CA PHE A 129 3.88 -21.33 3.33
C PHE A 129 3.48 -19.87 3.05
N HIS A 130 4.46 -18.97 3.02
CA HIS A 130 4.19 -17.56 2.73
C HIS A 130 3.73 -17.32 1.29
N THR A 131 4.25 -18.05 0.32
CA THR A 131 3.75 -18.00 -1.06
C THR A 131 2.28 -18.40 -1.13
N ILE A 132 1.87 -19.46 -0.42
CA ILE A 132 0.44 -19.86 -0.33
C ILE A 132 -0.39 -18.73 0.28
N ILE A 133 0.07 -18.13 1.39
CA ILE A 133 -0.64 -17.00 2.02
C ILE A 133 -0.79 -15.82 1.04
N ILE A 134 0.28 -15.47 0.31
CA ILE A 134 0.24 -14.41 -0.71
C ILE A 134 -0.78 -14.77 -1.79
N CYS A 135 -0.72 -15.98 -2.37
CA CYS A 135 -1.68 -16.38 -3.41
C CYS A 135 -3.13 -16.31 -2.90
N LEU A 136 -3.38 -16.75 -1.66
CA LEU A 136 -4.70 -16.66 -1.03
C LEU A 136 -5.12 -15.20 -0.81
N SER A 137 -4.22 -14.32 -0.36
CA SER A 137 -4.56 -12.91 -0.16
C SER A 137 -4.89 -12.20 -1.47
N TRP A 138 -4.20 -12.53 -2.55
CA TRP A 138 -4.48 -12.02 -3.89
C TRP A 138 -5.83 -12.51 -4.41
N LEU A 139 -6.12 -13.80 -4.24
CA LEU A 139 -7.42 -14.39 -4.60
C LEU A 139 -8.56 -13.72 -3.81
N CYS A 140 -8.43 -13.63 -2.48
CA CYS A 140 -9.41 -12.97 -1.62
C CYS A 140 -9.61 -11.50 -2.00
N GLY A 141 -8.53 -10.76 -2.27
CA GLY A 141 -8.63 -9.36 -2.69
C GLY A 141 -9.28 -9.18 -4.07
N THR A 142 -9.14 -10.14 -4.97
CA THR A 142 -9.83 -10.14 -6.27
C THR A 142 -11.33 -10.42 -6.11
N LEU A 143 -11.68 -11.36 -5.23
CA LEU A 143 -13.08 -11.72 -4.96
C LEU A 143 -13.79 -10.66 -4.10
N TYR A 144 -13.05 -9.92 -3.29
CA TYR A 144 -13.59 -8.93 -2.37
C TYR A 144 -14.53 -7.88 -3.02
N PRO A 145 -14.14 -7.17 -4.09
CA PRO A 145 -15.01 -6.17 -4.73
C PRO A 145 -16.15 -6.76 -5.56
N VAL A 146 -16.21 -8.08 -5.76
CA VAL A 146 -17.32 -8.72 -6.49
C VAL A 146 -18.66 -8.48 -5.79
N VAL A 147 -18.66 -8.31 -4.46
CA VAL A 147 -19.86 -7.94 -3.69
C VAL A 147 -20.47 -6.62 -4.19
N PHE A 148 -19.66 -5.65 -4.58
CA PHE A 148 -20.15 -4.36 -5.11
C PHE A 148 -20.80 -4.51 -6.49
N LEU A 149 -20.34 -5.47 -7.29
CA LEU A 149 -20.92 -5.78 -8.59
C LEU A 149 -22.32 -6.41 -8.42
N PHE A 150 -22.45 -7.38 -7.51
CA PHE A 150 -23.74 -8.02 -7.23
C PHE A 150 -24.77 -7.06 -6.64
N LEU A 151 -24.32 -6.12 -5.80
CA LEU A 151 -25.19 -5.10 -5.21
C LEU A 151 -25.50 -3.93 -6.16
N GLY A 152 -24.84 -3.85 -7.32
CA GLY A 152 -24.98 -2.71 -8.23
C GLY A 152 -24.59 -1.39 -7.59
N SER A 153 -23.68 -1.40 -6.61
CA SER A 153 -23.41 -0.26 -5.74
C SER A 153 -22.32 0.67 -6.27
N ILE A 154 -21.77 0.42 -7.45
CA ILE A 154 -20.75 1.29 -8.06
C ILE A 154 -21.47 2.35 -8.88
N VAL A 155 -21.28 3.61 -8.53
CA VAL A 155 -21.95 4.75 -9.17
C VAL A 155 -20.90 5.75 -9.64
N TYR A 156 -21.13 6.33 -10.81
CA TYR A 156 -20.33 7.46 -11.28
C TYR A 156 -20.73 8.71 -10.50
N ASN A 157 -19.80 9.28 -9.73
CA ASN A 157 -20.02 10.51 -8.99
C ASN A 157 -19.64 11.69 -9.88
N VAL A 158 -20.62 12.52 -10.22
CA VAL A 158 -20.47 13.63 -11.17
C VAL A 158 -19.58 14.74 -10.60
N ASP A 159 -19.70 15.02 -9.30
CA ASP A 159 -18.99 16.12 -8.64
C ASP A 159 -17.46 15.88 -8.63
N ASN A 160 -17.08 14.61 -8.44
CA ASN A 160 -15.67 14.21 -8.40
C ASN A 160 -15.18 13.60 -9.72
N GLN A 161 -16.08 13.39 -10.69
CA GLN A 161 -15.80 12.71 -11.96
C GLN A 161 -15.05 11.37 -11.80
N ILE A 162 -15.44 10.61 -10.77
CA ILE A 162 -14.85 9.30 -10.44
C ILE A 162 -15.92 8.26 -10.19
N CYS A 163 -15.52 7.01 -10.38
CA CYS A 163 -16.34 5.84 -10.09
C CYS A 163 -16.06 5.34 -8.69
N GLN A 164 -17.09 5.37 -7.85
CA GLN A 164 -16.95 5.00 -6.44
C GLN A 164 -18.23 4.36 -5.90
N VAL A 165 -18.08 3.69 -4.77
CA VAL A 165 -19.22 3.33 -3.92
C VAL A 165 -19.83 4.62 -3.37
N PRO A 166 -21.17 4.76 -3.35
CA PRO A 166 -21.82 5.99 -2.90
C PRO A 166 -21.37 6.36 -1.48
N LEU A 167 -20.96 7.61 -1.35
CA LEU A 167 -20.49 8.20 -0.10
C LEU A 167 -21.70 8.46 0.80
N GLY A 168 -21.98 7.53 1.70
CA GLY A 168 -23.08 7.60 2.65
C GLY A 168 -23.14 6.34 3.51
N LEU A 169 -23.91 6.39 4.59
CA LEU A 169 -24.06 5.25 5.50
C LEU A 169 -24.80 4.12 4.77
N SER A 170 -24.03 3.19 4.21
CA SER A 170 -24.53 2.07 3.42
C SER A 170 -23.69 0.82 3.70
N PHE A 171 -24.30 -0.35 3.50
CA PHE A 171 -23.59 -1.62 3.67
C PHE A 171 -22.30 -1.69 2.82
N PRO A 172 -22.31 -1.35 1.51
CA PRO A 172 -21.10 -1.33 0.69
C PRO A 172 -19.98 -0.45 1.26
N MET A 173 -20.33 0.72 1.79
CA MET A 173 -19.35 1.67 2.33
C MET A 173 -18.73 1.16 3.63
N ILE A 174 -19.55 0.62 4.54
CA ILE A 174 -19.08 0.00 5.78
C ILE A 174 -18.21 -1.21 5.46
N TYR A 175 -18.65 -2.05 4.51
CA TYR A 175 -17.91 -3.21 4.05
C TYR A 175 -16.54 -2.82 3.49
N ALA A 176 -16.47 -1.80 2.63
CA ALA A 176 -15.24 -1.21 2.08
C ALA A 176 -14.30 -0.71 3.19
N ALA A 177 -14.81 0.12 4.10
CA ALA A 177 -14.03 0.70 5.19
C ALA A 177 -13.45 -0.37 6.12
N LEU A 178 -14.24 -1.39 6.47
CA LEU A 178 -13.78 -2.49 7.32
C LEU A 178 -12.77 -3.37 6.61
N GLY A 179 -13.12 -3.86 5.42
CA GLY A 179 -12.35 -4.87 4.70
C GLY A 179 -11.03 -4.34 4.16
N VAL A 180 -11.03 -3.15 3.55
CA VAL A 180 -9.84 -2.58 2.91
C VAL A 180 -8.93 -1.89 3.94
N TYR A 181 -9.48 -1.25 4.96
CA TYR A 181 -8.72 -0.39 5.87
C TYR A 181 -8.70 -0.89 7.32
N LEU A 182 -9.84 -0.93 8.01
CA LEU A 182 -9.85 -1.09 9.47
C LEU A 182 -9.31 -2.46 9.93
N ILE A 183 -9.71 -3.55 9.29
CA ILE A 183 -9.26 -4.91 9.65
C ILE A 183 -7.74 -5.09 9.44
N PRO A 184 -7.17 -4.87 8.24
CA PRO A 184 -5.73 -5.06 8.05
C PRO A 184 -4.91 -4.10 8.91
N LEU A 185 -5.40 -2.87 9.14
CA LEU A 185 -4.73 -1.90 9.99
C LEU A 185 -4.70 -2.35 11.46
N THR A 186 -5.86 -2.66 12.04
CA THR A 186 -5.96 -3.09 13.44
C THR A 186 -5.16 -4.37 13.69
N MET A 187 -5.18 -5.31 12.74
CA MET A 187 -4.38 -6.53 12.80
C MET A 187 -2.88 -6.22 12.83
N THR A 188 -2.41 -5.33 11.95
CA THR A 188 -1.00 -4.91 11.89
C THR A 188 -0.56 -4.22 13.18
N VAL A 189 -1.35 -3.26 13.68
CA VAL A 189 -1.09 -2.53 14.92
C VAL A 189 -1.06 -3.49 16.11
N PHE A 190 -2.03 -4.39 16.20
CA PHE A 190 -2.11 -5.37 17.28
C PHE A 190 -0.88 -6.29 17.31
N ILE A 191 -0.46 -6.80 16.15
CA ILE A 191 0.73 -7.64 16.03
C ILE A 191 1.99 -6.90 16.52
N TYR A 192 2.19 -5.65 16.08
CA TYR A 192 3.35 -4.87 16.49
C TYR A 192 3.32 -4.50 17.97
N PHE A 193 2.17 -4.15 18.51
CA PHE A 193 2.00 -3.91 19.94
C PHE A 193 2.43 -5.14 20.75
N ARG A 194 1.96 -6.33 20.37
CA ARG A 194 2.34 -7.60 21.02
C ARG A 194 3.85 -7.85 20.92
N LEU A 195 4.45 -7.59 19.76
CA LEU A 195 5.89 -7.76 19.54
C LEU A 195 6.71 -6.85 20.44
N VAL A 196 6.35 -5.56 20.53
CA VAL A 196 7.02 -4.59 21.42
C VAL A 196 6.89 -4.99 22.88
N CYS A 197 5.70 -5.40 23.33
CA CYS A 197 5.49 -5.88 24.70
C CYS A 197 6.38 -7.09 25.03
N TYR A 198 6.48 -8.05 24.13
CA TYR A 198 7.31 -9.24 24.33
C TYR A 198 8.80 -8.92 24.39
N VAL A 199 9.32 -8.09 23.49
CA VAL A 199 10.75 -7.71 23.53
C VAL A 199 11.08 -6.95 24.82
N LYS A 200 10.19 -6.06 25.28
CA LYS A 200 10.34 -5.38 26.58
C LYS A 200 10.36 -6.37 27.76
N GLN A 201 9.52 -7.40 27.73
CA GLN A 201 9.51 -8.43 28.78
C GLN A 201 10.77 -9.31 28.73
N MET A 202 11.24 -9.66 27.54
CA MET A 202 12.45 -10.45 27.36
C MET A 202 13.69 -9.72 27.87
N SER A 203 13.79 -8.41 27.61
CA SER A 203 14.86 -7.55 28.11
C SER A 203 14.95 -7.49 29.63
N LYS A 204 13.88 -7.81 30.36
CA LYS A 204 13.85 -7.81 31.83
C LYS A 204 14.25 -9.15 32.44
N ARG A 205 14.22 -10.23 31.66
CA ARG A 205 14.59 -11.58 32.13
C ARG A 205 16.05 -11.84 31.79
N VAL A 206 16.73 -12.65 32.62
CA VAL A 206 18.10 -13.14 32.35
C VAL A 206 18.04 -14.06 31.14
N THR A 207 18.05 -13.46 29.96
CA THR A 207 18.11 -14.15 28.67
C THR A 207 19.50 -13.91 28.08
N PRO A 208 20.06 -14.90 27.38
CA PRO A 208 21.42 -14.77 26.86
C PRO A 208 21.52 -13.59 25.88
N ILE A 209 22.60 -12.82 26.00
CA ILE A 209 22.85 -11.55 25.30
C ILE A 209 22.68 -11.70 23.77
N TYR A 210 23.05 -12.85 23.21
CA TYR A 210 22.89 -13.14 21.79
C TYR A 210 21.41 -13.11 21.34
N ILE A 211 20.50 -13.67 22.14
CA ILE A 211 19.07 -13.70 21.79
C ILE A 211 18.46 -12.30 21.94
N ILE A 212 18.89 -11.53 22.96
CA ILE A 212 18.49 -10.13 23.14
C ILE A 212 18.97 -9.28 21.95
N SER A 213 20.23 -9.40 21.55
CA SER A 213 20.81 -8.66 20.41
C SER A 213 20.09 -8.97 19.10
N ARG A 214 19.80 -10.26 18.84
CA ARG A 214 18.99 -10.68 17.69
C ARG A 214 17.59 -10.06 17.75
N ALA A 215 16.90 -10.15 18.89
CA ALA A 215 15.58 -9.57 19.07
C ALA A 215 15.57 -8.04 18.93
N GLN A 216 16.62 -7.34 19.37
CA GLN A 216 16.78 -5.89 19.19
C GLN A 216 17.06 -5.50 17.73
N ARG A 217 17.80 -6.32 16.98
CA ARG A 217 17.98 -6.12 15.53
C ARG A 217 16.66 -6.29 14.79
N GLU A 218 15.90 -7.32 15.11
CA GLU A 218 14.53 -7.50 14.61
C GLU A 218 13.63 -6.33 15.05
N LEU A 219 13.79 -5.81 16.27
CA LEU A 219 13.03 -4.66 16.76
C LEU A 219 13.35 -3.37 16.01
N ARG A 220 14.60 -3.14 15.60
CA ARG A 220 14.96 -2.01 14.73
C ARG A 220 14.28 -2.12 13.36
N MET A 221 14.23 -3.33 12.79
CA MET A 221 13.44 -3.55 11.58
C MET A 221 11.94 -3.32 11.83
N VAL A 222 11.43 -3.69 13.02
CA VAL A 222 10.04 -3.41 13.44
C VAL A 222 9.76 -1.92 13.59
N GLN A 223 10.70 -1.11 14.10
CA GLN A 223 10.55 0.35 14.15
C GLN A 223 10.33 0.94 12.75
N HIS A 224 11.02 0.42 11.73
CA HIS A 224 10.81 0.87 10.36
C HIS A 224 9.41 0.49 9.85
N THR A 225 8.90 -0.69 10.17
CA THR A 225 7.55 -1.07 9.74
C THR A 225 6.44 -0.41 10.55
N ILE A 226 6.71 -0.06 11.81
CA ILE A 226 5.85 0.83 12.60
C ILE A 226 5.82 2.22 11.96
N LEU A 227 6.95 2.75 11.49
CA LEU A 227 6.99 4.02 10.75
C LEU A 227 6.18 3.91 9.44
N THR A 228 6.33 2.82 8.68
CA THR A 228 5.51 2.54 7.49
C THR A 228 4.03 2.45 7.82
N SER A 229 3.67 1.84 8.96
CA SER A 229 2.29 1.72 9.43
C SER A 229 1.73 3.07 9.90
N ILE A 230 2.53 3.88 10.59
CA ILE A 230 2.17 5.24 11.02
C ILE A 230 1.94 6.10 9.79
N LEU A 231 2.80 6.02 8.77
CA LEU A 231 2.59 6.68 7.49
C LEU A 231 1.23 6.23 6.90
N LEU A 232 0.98 4.91 6.79
CA LEU A 232 -0.31 4.41 6.28
C LEU A 232 -1.53 4.90 7.08
N ILE A 233 -1.41 4.99 8.42
CA ILE A 233 -2.46 5.52 9.31
C ILE A 233 -2.67 7.02 9.08
N SER A 234 -1.59 7.81 9.17
CA SER A 234 -1.66 9.26 9.05
C SER A 234 -2.17 9.70 7.69
N LEU A 235 -2.06 8.83 6.69
CA LEU A 235 -2.31 9.15 5.29
C LEU A 235 -3.62 8.55 4.77
N GLY A 236 -4.13 7.50 5.40
CA GLY A 236 -5.54 7.10 5.30
C GLY A 236 -6.47 7.97 6.14
N ALA A 237 -5.94 8.69 7.14
CA ALA A 237 -6.72 9.52 8.06
C ALA A 237 -7.59 10.56 7.33
N PRO A 238 -7.09 11.37 6.36
CA PRO A 238 -7.94 12.32 5.63
C PRO A 238 -9.13 11.64 4.96
N TYR A 239 -8.89 10.51 4.27
CA TYR A 239 -9.96 9.74 3.62
C TYR A 239 -10.99 9.24 4.64
N THR A 240 -10.55 8.66 5.75
CA THR A 240 -11.48 8.22 6.81
C THR A 240 -12.24 9.37 7.45
N ILE A 241 -11.61 10.53 7.66
CA ILE A 241 -12.26 11.72 8.21
C ILE A 241 -13.35 12.19 7.25
N PHE A 242 -13.08 12.25 5.94
CA PHE A 242 -14.08 12.64 4.95
C PHE A 242 -15.25 11.65 4.85
N ILE A 243 -14.99 10.35 5.00
CA ILE A 243 -16.05 9.33 5.09
C ILE A 243 -16.90 9.51 6.34
N VAL A 244 -16.27 9.73 7.50
CA VAL A 244 -17.02 9.94 8.74
C VAL A 244 -17.84 11.22 8.65
N MET A 245 -17.27 12.29 8.11
CA MET A 245 -17.98 13.54 7.87
C MET A 245 -19.18 13.35 6.94
N SER A 246 -19.07 12.53 5.89
CA SER A 246 -20.18 12.26 4.97
C SER A 246 -21.33 11.47 5.59
N PHE A 247 -21.16 10.88 6.78
CA PHE A 247 -22.27 10.29 7.53
C PHE A 247 -23.10 11.32 8.30
N PHE A 248 -22.50 12.44 8.70
CA PHE A 248 -23.17 13.45 9.53
C PHE A 248 -23.59 14.70 8.76
N HIS A 249 -22.89 15.04 7.70
CA HIS A 249 -23.16 16.18 6.83
C HIS A 249 -23.25 15.72 5.38
N SER A 250 -23.93 16.49 4.53
CA SER A 250 -23.83 16.33 3.08
C SER A 250 -22.35 16.29 2.70
N ALA A 251 -21.93 15.22 2.02
CA ALA A 251 -20.54 14.96 1.71
C ALA A 251 -19.91 16.23 1.09
N PRO A 252 -18.76 16.70 1.60
CA PRO A 252 -18.11 17.88 1.04
C PRO A 252 -17.76 17.58 -0.43
N GLN A 253 -18.46 18.25 -1.35
CA GLN A 253 -18.67 17.79 -2.73
C GLN A 253 -17.38 17.45 -3.48
N TYR A 254 -16.33 18.25 -3.30
CA TYR A 254 -15.06 18.16 -4.06
C TYR A 254 -13.83 17.92 -3.17
N HIS A 255 -13.97 17.99 -1.85
CA HIS A 255 -12.83 17.83 -0.93
C HIS A 255 -12.28 16.39 -0.89
N PHE A 256 -13.01 15.41 -1.45
CA PHE A 256 -12.50 14.04 -1.61
C PHE A 256 -11.28 13.97 -2.54
N ARG A 257 -11.14 14.88 -3.52
CA ARG A 257 -9.93 14.96 -4.36
C ARG A 257 -8.66 15.24 -3.51
N LEU A 258 -8.79 16.04 -2.45
CA LEU A 258 -7.70 16.29 -1.50
C LEU A 258 -7.34 15.05 -0.67
N ALA A 259 -8.32 14.18 -0.40
CA ALA A 259 -8.07 12.91 0.27
C ALA A 259 -7.26 11.97 -0.63
N TYR A 260 -7.62 11.87 -1.91
CA TYR A 260 -6.91 11.01 -2.86
C TYR A 260 -5.46 11.45 -3.08
N ILE A 261 -5.20 12.75 -3.29
CA ILE A 261 -3.82 13.22 -3.44
C ILE A 261 -2.98 12.96 -2.18
N SER A 262 -3.58 13.04 -0.99
CA SER A 262 -2.90 12.67 0.25
C SER A 262 -2.45 11.21 0.18
N ILE A 263 -3.31 10.28 -0.25
CA ILE A 263 -2.95 8.87 -0.43
C ILE A 263 -1.79 8.69 -1.43
N ASP A 264 -1.77 9.43 -2.54
CA ASP A 264 -0.75 9.25 -3.58
C ASP A 264 0.63 9.82 -3.18
N ILE A 265 0.68 10.99 -2.53
CA ILE A 265 1.92 11.53 -1.93
C ILE A 265 2.50 10.54 -0.92
N SER A 266 1.62 9.91 -0.17
CA SER A 266 1.95 8.99 0.91
C SER A 266 2.53 7.69 0.41
N LEU A 267 1.95 7.18 -0.68
CA LEU A 267 2.45 6.00 -1.36
C LEU A 267 3.89 6.22 -1.84
N LEU A 268 4.17 7.40 -2.41
CA LEU A 268 5.51 7.78 -2.85
C LEU A 268 6.49 7.87 -1.66
N LEU A 269 6.12 8.57 -0.59
CA LEU A 269 6.94 8.66 0.63
C LEU A 269 7.21 7.28 1.23
N MET A 270 6.20 6.41 1.26
CA MET A 270 6.33 5.05 1.73
C MET A 270 7.34 4.25 0.90
N MET A 271 7.34 4.37 -0.42
CA MET A 271 8.32 3.72 -1.29
C MET A 271 9.75 4.20 -1.02
N ILE A 272 9.92 5.52 -0.86
CA ILE A 272 11.22 6.11 -0.51
C ILE A 272 11.70 5.58 0.84
N VAL A 273 10.82 5.55 1.84
CA VAL A 273 11.11 5.05 3.19
C VAL A 273 11.48 3.56 3.16
N LEU A 274 10.70 2.72 2.48
CA LEU A 274 10.99 1.28 2.36
C LEU A 274 12.35 1.06 1.70
N PHE A 275 12.69 1.81 0.64
CA PHE A 275 14.02 1.76 0.03
C PHE A 275 15.13 2.19 1.00
N CYS A 276 14.92 3.30 1.70
CA CYS A 276 15.84 3.82 2.69
C CYS A 276 16.05 2.91 3.90
N PHE A 277 15.23 1.87 4.10
CA PHE A 277 15.42 0.90 5.19
C PHE A 277 15.76 -0.51 4.71
N ASN A 278 15.70 -0.77 3.41
CA ASN A 278 16.01 -2.07 2.84
C ASN A 278 17.51 -2.19 2.49
N GLU A 279 18.32 -2.56 3.49
CA GLU A 279 19.77 -2.73 3.35
C GLU A 279 20.22 -3.63 2.18
N PRO A 280 19.67 -4.84 1.95
CA PRO A 280 20.08 -5.65 0.80
C PRO A 280 19.77 -4.97 -0.54
N LEU A 281 18.69 -4.19 -0.63
CA LEU A 281 18.38 -3.44 -1.84
C LEU A 281 19.40 -2.31 -2.07
N LYS A 282 19.77 -1.58 -1.00
CA LYS A 282 20.81 -0.53 -1.06
C LYS A 282 22.18 -1.08 -1.45
N THR A 283 22.59 -2.22 -0.91
CA THR A 283 23.91 -2.78 -1.22
C THR A 283 24.01 -3.17 -2.69
N VAL A 284 22.94 -3.73 -3.26
CA VAL A 284 22.88 -4.05 -4.69
C VAL A 284 22.94 -2.79 -5.54
N VAL A 285 22.17 -1.74 -5.19
CA VAL A 285 22.21 -0.46 -5.91
C VAL A 285 23.59 0.19 -5.82
N LYS A 286 24.20 0.25 -4.63
CA LYS A 286 25.55 0.80 -4.43
C LYS A 286 26.60 0.04 -5.23
N LYS A 287 26.51 -1.30 -5.26
CA LYS A 287 27.42 -2.16 -6.05
C LYS A 287 27.30 -1.91 -7.55
N LYS A 288 26.09 -1.67 -8.06
CA LYS A 288 25.87 -1.32 -9.48
C LYS A 288 26.27 0.11 -9.82
N LEU A 289 26.09 1.06 -8.89
CA LEU A 289 26.42 2.47 -9.10
C LEU A 289 27.92 2.76 -8.99
N HIS A 290 28.64 2.02 -8.11
CA HIS A 290 30.09 2.11 -7.93
C HIS A 290 30.80 0.78 -8.19
N PRO A 291 30.84 0.26 -9.43
CA PRO A 291 31.50 -1.01 -9.75
C PRO A 291 33.04 -0.93 -9.58
N ARG A 292 33.62 0.28 -9.63
CA ARG A 292 35.08 0.50 -9.68
C ARG A 292 35.82 0.33 -8.35
N ALA A 293 35.15 0.41 -7.20
CA ALA A 293 35.84 0.28 -5.90
C ALA A 293 36.38 -1.14 -5.63
N ASN A 294 35.76 -2.18 -6.22
CA ASN A 294 36.18 -3.57 -6.02
C ASN A 294 37.17 -4.06 -7.09
N MET A 295 37.37 -3.32 -8.19
CA MET A 295 38.30 -3.71 -9.25
C MET A 295 39.74 -3.27 -8.93
N VAL A 296 39.92 -2.18 -8.16
CA VAL A 296 41.25 -1.70 -7.75
C VAL A 296 41.91 -2.64 -6.74
N MET A 297 41.14 -3.35 -5.91
CA MET A 297 41.69 -4.35 -4.97
C MET A 297 42.02 -5.70 -5.64
N ALA A 298 41.45 -6.01 -6.81
CA ALA A 298 41.71 -7.26 -7.52
C ALA A 298 42.92 -7.19 -8.47
N VAL A 299 43.45 -5.99 -8.74
CA VAL A 299 44.65 -5.77 -9.57
C VAL A 299 45.92 -5.59 -8.71
N ILE A 300 45.78 -5.56 -7.39
CA ILE A 300 46.88 -5.41 -6.42
C ILE A 300 47.12 -6.70 -5.61
N ALA A 301 46.46 -7.82 -5.97
CA ALA A 301 46.67 -9.13 -5.37
C ALA A 301 47.39 -10.07 -6.33
#